data_AF-A0A2N3GYB6-F1
#
_entry.id   AF-A0A2N3GYB6-F1
#
_cell.length_a   1.000
_cell.length_b   1.000
_cell.length_c   1.000
_cell.angle_alpha   90.00
_cell.angle_beta   90.00
_cell.angle_gamma   90.00
#
_symmetry.space_group_name_H-M   'P 1'
#
loop_
_entity.id
_entity.type
_entity.pdbx_description
1 polymer ?
#
loop_
_entity_poly.entity_id
_entity_poly.type
_entity_poly.pdbx_seq_one_letter_code
_entity_poly.pdbx_strand_id
1 'polypeptide(L)'
;MAPTAGATSAAASTAEQRIENLRNRIENVLRARKARFDAAAANLVKRQARVNVLADKVEALGGDVSQVRTMLQECTRLMEQTRTQEQVCVEAFKAIPEATDKGAAFQAAKAQGREAVALMKQTRTQLREATRTLAQIADGLTAPEE
;
A
#
# COMPACT_ATOMS: atom_id res chain seq x y z
N MET A 1 -21.05 37.70 -43.75
CA MET A 1 -21.34 37.34 -42.35
C MET A 1 -20.27 36.36 -41.88
N ALA A 2 -19.33 36.81 -41.04
CA ALA A 2 -18.39 35.95 -40.32
C ALA A 2 -18.51 36.33 -38.84
N PRO A 3 -18.85 35.39 -37.96
CA PRO A 3 -17.83 34.84 -37.07
C PRO A 3 -18.10 33.38 -36.67
N THR A 4 -17.28 32.44 -37.12
CA THR A 4 -17.25 31.04 -36.62
C THR A 4 -15.91 30.64 -36.01
N ALA A 5 -14.89 31.49 -36.07
CA ALA A 5 -13.54 31.21 -35.54
C ALA A 5 -13.45 31.28 -34.00
N GLY A 6 -14.36 32.01 -33.33
CA GLY A 6 -14.34 32.19 -31.87
C GLY A 6 -14.88 31.00 -31.07
N ALA A 7 -15.82 30.23 -31.64
CA ALA A 7 -16.46 29.12 -30.94
C ALA A 7 -15.51 27.92 -30.72
N THR A 8 -14.60 27.67 -31.66
CA THR A 8 -13.62 26.58 -31.60
C THR A 8 -12.53 26.85 -30.58
N SER A 9 -12.06 28.11 -30.48
CA SER A 9 -11.02 28.50 -29.51
C SER A 9 -11.55 28.50 -28.07
N ALA A 10 -12.79 28.94 -27.85
CA ALA A 10 -13.44 28.90 -26.53
C ALA A 10 -13.79 27.47 -26.07
N ALA A 11 -14.14 26.58 -27.01
CA ALA A 11 -14.36 25.16 -26.71
C ALA A 11 -13.06 24.43 -26.34
N ALA A 12 -11.96 24.72 -27.06
CA ALA A 12 -10.63 24.19 -26.76
C ALA A 12 -10.12 24.65 -25.39
N SER A 13 -10.23 25.94 -25.07
CA SER A 13 -9.83 26.47 -23.75
C SER A 13 -10.66 25.89 -22.59
N THR A 14 -11.95 25.63 -22.83
CA THR A 14 -12.83 24.99 -21.84
C THR A 14 -12.47 23.51 -21.64
N ALA A 15 -12.05 22.81 -22.71
CA ALA A 15 -11.61 21.42 -22.63
C ALA A 15 -10.27 21.28 -21.88
N GLU A 16 -9.32 22.16 -22.15
CA GLU A 16 -8.03 22.23 -21.45
C GLU A 16 -8.22 22.51 -19.95
N GLN A 17 -9.07 23.49 -19.60
CA GLN A 17 -9.41 23.77 -18.19
C GLN A 17 -10.05 22.56 -17.49
N ARG A 18 -10.89 21.78 -18.17
CA ARG A 18 -11.50 20.57 -17.59
C ARG A 18 -10.46 19.47 -17.35
N ILE A 19 -9.50 19.30 -18.24
CA ILE A 19 -8.40 18.33 -18.10
C ILE A 19 -7.50 18.75 -16.93
N GLU A 20 -7.17 20.03 -16.83
CA GLU A 20 -6.35 20.58 -15.76
C GLU A 20 -7.03 20.46 -14.39
N ASN A 21 -8.33 20.76 -14.33
CA ASN A 21 -9.13 20.54 -13.12
C ASN A 21 -9.19 19.06 -12.71
N LEU A 22 -9.23 18.14 -13.68
CA LEU A 22 -9.19 16.71 -13.41
C LEU A 22 -7.82 16.27 -12.89
N ARG A 23 -6.72 16.74 -13.49
CA ARG A 23 -5.35 16.52 -13.01
C ARG A 23 -5.18 16.97 -11.56
N ASN A 24 -5.57 18.21 -11.25
CA ASN A 24 -5.51 18.77 -9.90
C ASN A 24 -6.32 17.95 -8.88
N ARG A 25 -7.52 17.48 -9.26
CA ARG A 25 -8.33 16.61 -8.38
C ARG A 25 -7.66 15.26 -8.14
N ILE A 26 -7.10 14.65 -9.18
CA ILE A 26 -6.37 13.37 -9.08
C ILE A 26 -5.16 13.54 -8.17
N GLU A 27 -4.36 14.59 -8.36
CA GLU A 27 -3.17 14.84 -7.54
C GLU A 27 -3.52 15.03 -6.05
N ASN A 28 -4.58 15.79 -5.76
CA ASN A 28 -5.03 15.99 -4.38
C ASN A 28 -5.45 14.68 -3.71
N VAL A 29 -6.20 13.83 -4.43
CA VAL A 29 -6.60 12.51 -3.94
C VAL A 29 -5.38 11.59 -3.76
N LEU A 30 -4.45 11.59 -4.71
CA LEU A 30 -3.23 10.79 -4.64
C LEU A 30 -2.33 11.22 -3.49
N ARG A 31 -2.22 12.52 -3.21
CA ARG A 31 -1.46 13.03 -2.06
C ARG A 31 -2.05 12.51 -0.74
N ALA A 32 -3.37 12.59 -0.57
CA ALA A 32 -4.04 12.08 0.62
C ALA A 32 -3.91 10.55 0.75
N ARG A 33 -4.02 9.83 -0.37
CA ARG A 33 -3.83 8.38 -0.43
C ARG A 33 -2.41 7.98 -0.02
N LYS A 34 -1.40 8.61 -0.63
CA LYS A 34 0.02 8.39 -0.34
C LYS A 34 0.31 8.59 1.14
N ALA A 35 -0.17 9.70 1.74
CA ALA A 35 0.04 9.96 3.16
C ALA A 35 -0.55 8.85 4.06
N ARG A 36 -1.75 8.34 3.73
CA ARG A 36 -2.37 7.22 4.47
C ARG A 36 -1.61 5.91 4.28
N PHE A 37 -1.17 5.65 3.06
CA PHE A 37 -0.38 4.47 2.72
C PHE A 37 0.95 4.47 3.48
N ASP A 38 1.70 5.57 3.41
CA ASP A 38 3.00 5.72 4.07
C ASP A 38 2.86 5.59 5.60
N ALA A 39 1.82 6.17 6.19
CA ALA A 39 1.53 6.03 7.61
C ALA A 39 1.24 4.56 8.01
N ALA A 40 0.44 3.85 7.20
CA ALA A 40 0.14 2.44 7.44
C ALA A 40 1.38 1.56 7.26
N ALA A 41 2.18 1.80 6.23
CA ALA A 41 3.42 1.07 5.97
C ALA A 41 4.44 1.30 7.10
N ALA A 42 4.63 2.55 7.56
CA ALA A 42 5.50 2.87 8.67
C ALA A 42 5.08 2.17 9.97
N ASN A 43 3.76 2.05 10.22
CA ASN A 43 3.25 1.30 11.37
C ASN A 43 3.54 -0.20 11.28
N LEU A 44 3.45 -0.81 10.09
CA LEU A 44 3.80 -2.21 9.89
C LEU A 44 5.29 -2.45 10.09
N VAL A 45 6.15 -1.59 9.54
CA VAL A 45 7.61 -1.66 9.73
C VAL A 45 7.97 -1.55 11.22
N LYS A 46 7.38 -0.59 11.96
CA LYS A 46 7.62 -0.46 13.41
C LYS A 46 7.21 -1.71 14.18
N ARG A 47 6.09 -2.33 13.81
CA ARG A 47 5.64 -3.57 14.46
C ARG A 47 6.55 -4.73 14.12
N GLN A 48 6.97 -4.87 12.87
CA GLN A 48 7.91 -5.91 12.46
C GLN A 48 9.23 -5.80 13.21
N ALA A 49 9.78 -4.59 13.33
CA ALA A 49 10.99 -4.34 14.11
C ALA A 49 10.83 -4.77 15.58
N ARG A 50 9.67 -4.50 16.19
CA ARG A 50 9.37 -4.97 17.55
C ARG A 50 9.32 -6.50 17.65
N VAL A 51 8.68 -7.17 16.69
CA VAL A 51 8.60 -8.64 16.69
C VAL A 51 10.00 -9.25 16.48
N ASN A 52 10.84 -8.68 15.61
CA ASN A 52 12.24 -9.09 15.46
C ASN A 52 13.00 -9.01 16.80
N VAL A 53 12.92 -7.87 17.50
CA VAL A 53 13.58 -7.70 18.80
C VAL A 53 13.08 -8.71 19.83
N LEU A 54 11.77 -9.04 19.83
CA LEU A 54 11.23 -10.07 20.71
C LEU A 54 11.70 -11.47 20.31
N ALA A 55 11.80 -11.77 19.01
CA ALA A 55 12.32 -13.03 18.52
C ALA A 55 13.78 -13.23 18.94
N ASP A 56 14.62 -12.21 18.80
CA ASP A 56 16.02 -12.26 19.25
C ASP A 56 16.13 -12.54 20.76
N LYS A 57 15.22 -11.98 21.58
CA LYS A 57 15.18 -12.25 23.03
C LYS A 57 14.76 -13.68 23.34
N VAL A 58 13.74 -14.20 22.66
CA VAL A 58 13.27 -15.59 22.85
C VAL A 58 14.33 -16.59 22.41
N GLU A 59 15.03 -16.31 21.32
CA GLU A 59 16.17 -17.11 20.85
C GLU A 59 17.32 -17.12 21.85
N ALA A 60 17.65 -15.95 22.45
CA ALA A 60 18.65 -15.86 23.51
C ALA A 60 18.26 -16.65 24.78
N LEU A 61 16.97 -16.90 25.00
CA LEU A 61 16.45 -17.75 26.08
C LEU A 61 16.36 -19.23 25.68
N GLY A 62 16.84 -19.61 24.48
CA GLY A 62 16.85 -20.99 23.99
C GLY A 62 15.60 -21.41 23.20
N GLY A 63 14.71 -20.48 22.86
CA GLY A 63 13.54 -20.78 22.03
C GLY A 63 13.86 -20.89 20.55
N ASP A 64 13.27 -21.86 19.86
CA ASP A 64 13.35 -21.95 18.40
C ASP A 64 12.41 -20.93 17.74
N VAL A 65 13.01 -19.88 17.16
CA VAL A 65 12.29 -18.81 16.45
C VAL A 65 12.37 -18.94 14.93
N SER A 66 12.83 -20.07 14.39
CA SER A 66 13.05 -20.25 12.94
C SER A 66 11.80 -19.97 12.12
N GLN A 67 10.65 -20.49 12.56
CA GLN A 67 9.36 -20.24 11.91
C GLN A 67 8.98 -18.75 11.95
N VAL A 68 9.19 -18.08 13.09
CA VAL A 68 8.92 -16.65 13.25
C VAL A 68 9.79 -15.82 12.32
N ARG A 69 11.08 -16.16 12.18
CA ARG A 69 12.00 -15.49 11.24
C ARG A 69 11.54 -15.64 9.78
N THR A 70 11.10 -16.83 9.36
CA THR A 70 10.54 -17.04 8.01
C THR A 70 9.30 -16.17 7.77
N MET A 71 8.38 -16.12 8.73
CA MET A 71 7.17 -15.28 8.61
C MET A 71 7.51 -13.78 8.54
N LEU A 72 8.54 -13.34 9.26
CA LEU A 72 9.00 -11.95 9.21
C LEU A 72 9.66 -11.61 7.87
N GLN A 73 10.40 -12.54 7.25
CA GLN A 73 10.93 -12.37 5.90
C GLN A 73 9.80 -12.26 4.86
N GLU A 74 8.78 -13.11 4.96
CA GLU A 74 7.60 -13.04 4.09
C GLU A 74 6.85 -11.70 4.26
N CYS A 75 6.72 -11.20 5.49
CA CYS A 75 6.17 -9.87 5.74
C CYS A 75 6.98 -8.77 5.04
N THR A 76 8.31 -8.83 5.03
CA THR A 76 9.16 -7.88 4.28
C THR A 76 8.84 -7.93 2.80
N ARG A 77 8.78 -9.14 2.22
CA ARG A 77 8.47 -9.33 0.79
C ARG A 77 7.09 -8.76 0.43
N LEU A 78 6.07 -9.02 1.25
CA LEU A 78 4.73 -8.48 1.04
C LEU A 78 4.70 -6.95 1.14
N MET A 79 5.46 -6.35 2.06
CA MET A 79 5.56 -4.88 2.14
C MET A 79 6.21 -4.26 0.91
N GLU A 80 7.25 -4.89 0.36
CA GLU A 80 7.87 -4.45 -0.89
C GLU A 80 6.90 -4.55 -2.06
N GLN A 81 6.22 -5.69 -2.20
CA GLN A 81 5.17 -5.86 -3.23
C GLN A 81 4.06 -4.82 -3.09
N THR A 82 3.64 -4.53 -1.86
CA THR A 82 2.62 -3.52 -1.58
C THR A 82 3.08 -2.13 -2.06
N ARG A 83 4.35 -1.77 -1.85
CA ARG A 83 4.91 -0.49 -2.29
C ARG A 83 4.93 -0.38 -3.81
N THR A 84 5.39 -1.42 -4.50
CA THR A 84 5.38 -1.48 -5.97
C THR A 84 3.96 -1.35 -6.50
N GLN A 85 3.01 -2.06 -5.90
CA GLN A 85 1.61 -2.03 -6.31
C GLN A 85 0.96 -0.65 -6.10
N GLU A 86 1.33 0.06 -5.03
CA GLU A 86 0.87 1.43 -4.82
C GLU A 86 1.49 2.41 -5.84
N GLN A 87 2.75 2.21 -6.24
CA GLN A 87 3.36 3.01 -7.31
C GLN A 87 2.63 2.81 -8.65
N VAL A 88 2.37 1.56 -9.03
CA VAL A 88 1.58 1.22 -10.24
C VAL A 88 0.19 1.84 -10.19
N CYS A 89 -0.48 1.80 -9.03
CA CYS A 89 -1.76 2.45 -8.81
C CYS A 89 -1.68 3.97 -9.02
N VAL A 90 -0.68 4.63 -8.44
CA VAL A 90 -0.45 6.08 -8.59
C VAL A 90 -0.22 6.46 -10.06
N GLU A 91 0.60 5.70 -10.78
CA GLU A 91 0.86 5.91 -12.21
C GLU A 91 -0.41 5.71 -13.05
N ALA A 92 -1.18 4.66 -12.77
CA ALA A 92 -2.45 4.42 -13.45
C ALA A 92 -3.44 5.58 -13.25
N PHE A 93 -3.52 6.16 -12.05
CA PHE A 93 -4.36 7.34 -11.79
C PHE A 93 -3.86 8.59 -12.54
N LYS A 94 -2.54 8.81 -12.61
CA LYS A 94 -1.95 9.94 -13.34
C LYS A 94 -2.18 9.86 -14.85
N ALA A 95 -2.32 8.67 -15.41
CA ALA A 95 -2.58 8.46 -16.84
C ALA A 95 -4.06 8.70 -17.26
N ILE A 96 -5.00 8.76 -16.31
CA ILE A 96 -6.44 8.92 -16.60
C ILE A 96 -6.77 10.15 -17.46
N PRO A 97 -6.21 11.36 -17.24
CA PRO A 97 -6.55 12.54 -18.03
C PRO A 97 -6.28 12.38 -19.53
N GLU A 98 -5.32 11.53 -19.88
CA GLU A 98 -4.84 11.27 -21.25
C GLU A 98 -5.46 10.02 -21.86
N ALA A 99 -6.21 9.23 -21.08
CA ALA A 99 -6.87 8.03 -21.55
C ALA A 99 -8.05 8.35 -22.49
N THR A 100 -8.15 7.58 -23.58
CA THR A 100 -9.28 7.63 -24.53
C THR A 100 -10.61 7.33 -23.82
N ASP A 101 -10.62 6.32 -22.93
CA ASP A 101 -11.74 6.01 -22.04
C ASP A 101 -11.34 6.22 -20.58
N LYS A 102 -11.70 7.40 -20.06
CA LYS A 102 -11.43 7.81 -18.66
C LYS A 102 -12.17 6.94 -17.65
N GLY A 103 -13.36 6.42 -18.01
CA GLY A 103 -14.17 5.58 -17.13
C GLY A 103 -13.52 4.22 -16.91
N ALA A 104 -13.12 3.57 -18.01
CA ALA A 104 -12.39 2.31 -17.95
C ALA A 104 -11.03 2.47 -17.25
N ALA A 105 -10.26 3.53 -17.57
CA ALA A 105 -8.97 3.81 -16.92
C ALA A 105 -9.12 4.02 -15.40
N PHE A 106 -10.16 4.73 -14.96
CA PHE A 106 -10.44 4.91 -13.55
C PHE A 106 -10.77 3.60 -12.83
N GLN A 107 -11.56 2.71 -13.45
CA GLN A 107 -11.87 1.41 -12.85
C GLN A 107 -10.64 0.51 -12.77
N ALA A 108 -9.79 0.51 -13.80
CA ALA A 108 -8.52 -0.21 -13.79
C ALA A 108 -7.60 0.29 -12.66
N ALA A 109 -7.40 1.61 -12.54
CA ALA A 109 -6.60 2.21 -11.47
C ALA A 109 -7.16 1.88 -10.07
N LYS A 110 -8.50 1.86 -9.93
CA LYS A 110 -9.17 1.46 -8.69
C LYS A 110 -8.95 -0.02 -8.36
N ALA A 111 -8.91 -0.91 -9.35
CA ALA A 111 -8.61 -2.33 -9.15
C ALA A 111 -7.18 -2.51 -8.63
N GLN A 112 -6.19 -1.86 -9.25
CA GLN A 112 -4.79 -1.84 -8.80
C GLN A 112 -4.68 -1.37 -7.34
N GLY A 113 -5.43 -0.31 -7.00
CA GLY A 113 -5.46 0.24 -5.65
C GLY A 113 -6.11 -0.66 -4.59
N ARG A 114 -7.01 -1.59 -4.98
CA ARG A 114 -7.58 -2.59 -4.07
C ARG A 114 -6.58 -3.70 -3.77
N GLU A 115 -5.79 -4.08 -4.76
CA GLU A 115 -4.74 -5.09 -4.62
C GLU A 115 -3.66 -4.62 -3.62
N ALA A 116 -3.19 -3.37 -3.73
CA ALA A 116 -2.27 -2.79 -2.74
C ALA A 116 -2.83 -2.87 -1.30
N VAL A 117 -4.12 -2.56 -1.12
CA VAL A 117 -4.78 -2.65 0.18
C VAL A 117 -4.91 -4.09 0.66
N ALA A 118 -5.18 -5.04 -0.23
CA ALA A 118 -5.24 -6.46 0.10
C ALA A 118 -3.88 -6.97 0.61
N LEU A 119 -2.79 -6.60 -0.07
CA LEU A 119 -1.42 -6.96 0.35
C LEU A 119 -1.05 -6.34 1.72
N MET A 120 -1.45 -5.09 1.99
CA MET A 120 -1.27 -4.50 3.34
C MET A 120 -2.02 -5.28 4.41
N LYS A 121 -3.25 -5.71 4.13
CA LYS A 121 -4.04 -6.51 5.07
C LYS A 121 -3.41 -7.87 5.31
N GLN A 122 -2.94 -8.54 4.26
CA GLN A 122 -2.23 -9.81 4.35
C GLN A 122 -0.98 -9.68 5.22
N THR A 123 -0.15 -8.67 4.97
CA THR A 123 1.04 -8.36 5.79
C THR A 123 0.67 -8.20 7.27
N ARG A 124 -0.43 -7.48 7.56
CA ARG A 124 -0.90 -7.28 8.93
C ARG A 124 -1.33 -8.58 9.59
N THR A 125 -2.05 -9.44 8.87
CA THR A 125 -2.48 -10.75 9.40
C THR A 125 -1.27 -11.61 9.71
N GLN A 126 -0.34 -11.72 8.76
CA GLN A 126 0.85 -12.54 8.91
C GLN A 126 1.73 -12.08 10.07
N LEU A 127 1.86 -10.76 10.28
CA LEU A 127 2.60 -10.23 11.42
C LEU A 127 1.92 -10.54 12.77
N ARG A 128 0.59 -10.59 12.82
CA ARG A 128 -0.15 -10.99 14.02
C ARG A 128 0.05 -12.47 14.31
N GLU A 129 0.06 -13.30 13.28
CA GLU A 129 0.33 -14.73 13.42
C GLU A 129 1.76 -14.96 13.92
N ALA A 130 2.76 -14.28 13.33
CA ALA A 130 4.15 -14.36 13.79
C ALA A 130 4.29 -13.96 15.27
N THR A 131 3.58 -12.91 15.69
CA THR A 131 3.55 -12.49 17.11
C THR A 131 2.92 -13.55 18.00
N ARG A 132 1.86 -14.23 17.54
CA ARG A 132 1.17 -15.28 18.30
C ARG A 132 2.06 -16.52 18.44
N THR A 133 2.71 -16.95 17.36
CA THR A 133 3.66 -18.06 17.38
C THR A 133 4.81 -17.76 18.33
N LEU A 134 5.34 -16.53 18.29
CA LEU A 134 6.41 -16.12 19.21
C LEU A 134 5.97 -16.16 20.68
N ALA A 135 4.75 -15.73 20.99
CA ALA A 135 4.20 -15.82 22.34
C ALA A 135 4.07 -17.28 22.81
N GLN A 136 3.61 -18.19 21.95
CA GLN A 136 3.52 -19.62 22.28
C GLN A 136 4.87 -20.25 22.58
N ILE A 137 5.91 -19.90 21.82
CA ILE A 137 7.28 -20.36 22.08
C ILE A 137 7.77 -19.82 23.42
N ALA A 138 7.56 -18.53 23.69
CA ALA A 138 7.94 -17.91 24.95
C ALA A 138 7.24 -18.53 26.16
N ASP A 139 5.93 -18.80 26.05
CA ASP A 139 5.15 -19.44 27.12
C ASP A 139 5.66 -20.86 27.41
N GLY A 140 6.01 -21.62 26.35
CA GLY A 140 6.58 -22.96 26.47
C GLY A 140 7.94 -23.02 27.17
N LEU A 141 8.74 -21.93 27.10
CA LEU A 141 10.01 -21.82 27.84
C LEU A 141 9.81 -21.49 29.33
N THR A 142 8.68 -20.88 29.69
CA THR A 142 8.36 -20.50 31.07
C THR A 142 7.60 -21.57 31.84
N ALA A 143 7.00 -22.54 31.15
CA ALA A 143 6.33 -23.66 31.78
C ALA A 143 7.40 -24.62 32.36
N PRO A 144 7.43 -24.87 33.69
CA PRO A 144 8.30 -25.89 34.24
C PRO A 144 7.87 -27.25 33.68
N GLU A 145 8.82 -28.03 33.17
CA GLU A 145 8.59 -29.44 32.87
C GLU A 145 8.20 -30.14 34.19
N GLU A 146 6.93 -30.53 34.33
CA GLU A 146 6.46 -31.45 35.38
C GLU A 146 6.77 -32.91 35.02
#